data_AF-A0A1C7WD91-F1
#
_entry.id   AF-A0A1C7WD91-F1
#
_cell.length_a   1.000
_cell.length_b   1.000
_cell.length_c   1.000
_cell.angle_alpha   90.00
_cell.angle_beta   90.00
_cell.angle_gamma   90.00
#
_symmetry.space_group_name_H-M   'P 1'
#
loop_
_entity.id
_entity.type
_entity.pdbx_description
1 polymer ?
#
loop_
_entity_poly.entity_id
_entity_poly.type
_entity_poly.pdbx_seq_one_letter_code
_entity_poly.pdbx_strand_id
1 'polypeptide(L)'
;MSMTFEFSSNPRFVWIYNFDEKGVFTGTFNYCVPPGTGLPANCTTVPCQPKSGMAGVWDGQKWRTVPDLRGVEYWDSHGTRFIVLELIDALPDWAVTVAPPVPALGNVLLFKEGAWLELTDQTGTTYYSADGQAHQVPDAWFILPEGYTFIPPGTPFDHWDGTEWVTDILAQQAAQAQEAAEQQAQALSQAQQQRKALRAQADQQITELEDAIALGMQQDGDAERLTAWKTYRVLLGRIDLQTAPAIDWPVMP
;
A
#
# COMPACT_ATOMS: atom_id res chain seq x y z
N MET A 1 -36.23 37.09 41.50
CA MET A 1 -36.58 38.52 41.41
C MET A 1 -35.81 39.08 40.23
N SER A 2 -36.50 39.41 39.13
CA SER A 2 -35.88 40.04 37.97
C SER A 2 -35.58 41.49 38.31
N MET A 3 -34.31 41.88 38.40
CA MET A 3 -33.92 43.29 38.58
C MET A 3 -34.06 44.00 37.23
N THR A 4 -35.24 44.55 36.97
CA THR A 4 -35.49 45.36 35.78
C THR A 4 -34.75 46.70 35.94
N PHE A 5 -33.97 47.10 34.93
CA PHE A 5 -33.31 48.41 34.92
C PHE A 5 -34.38 49.53 34.85
N GLU A 6 -34.31 50.49 35.78
CA GLU A 6 -35.21 51.66 35.80
C GLU A 6 -34.47 52.92 35.36
N PHE A 7 -35.11 53.82 34.61
CA PHE A 7 -34.54 55.13 34.22
C PHE A 7 -34.53 56.14 35.39
N SER A 8 -33.63 57.14 35.35
CA SER A 8 -33.47 58.15 36.42
C SER A 8 -33.24 59.52 35.81
N SER A 9 -33.71 60.55 36.50
CA SER A 9 -33.45 61.96 36.20
C SER A 9 -32.07 62.46 36.69
N ASN A 10 -31.34 61.66 37.47
CA ASN A 10 -29.99 61.93 37.97
C ASN A 10 -28.97 60.90 37.43
N PRO A 11 -27.70 61.29 37.20
CA PRO A 11 -26.66 60.36 36.79
C PRO A 11 -26.39 59.33 37.89
N ARG A 12 -26.06 58.10 37.50
CA ARG A 12 -25.75 57.01 38.43
C ARG A 12 -24.55 56.20 37.98
N PHE A 13 -23.73 55.77 38.93
CA PHE A 13 -22.67 54.80 38.68
C PHE A 13 -23.19 53.39 38.94
N VAL A 14 -23.02 52.51 37.97
CA VAL A 14 -23.46 51.11 38.05
C VAL A 14 -22.36 50.22 37.49
N TRP A 15 -22.11 49.09 38.15
CA TRP A 15 -21.27 48.04 37.60
C TRP A 15 -21.99 47.35 36.44
N ILE A 16 -21.37 47.41 35.26
CA ILE A 16 -21.82 46.70 34.07
C ILE A 16 -20.83 45.60 33.71
N TYR A 17 -21.37 44.52 33.15
CA TYR A 17 -20.63 43.34 32.71
C TYR A 17 -20.83 43.23 31.21
N ASN A 18 -19.76 43.50 30.46
CA ASN A 18 -19.79 43.55 29.01
C ASN A 18 -19.58 42.16 28.42
N PHE A 19 -20.18 41.96 27.26
CA PHE A 19 -19.99 40.78 26.44
C PHE A 19 -19.80 41.16 24.97
N ASP A 20 -19.21 40.28 24.18
CA ASP A 20 -19.09 40.45 22.73
C ASP A 20 -20.38 40.08 22.00
N GLU A 21 -20.38 40.11 20.66
CA GLU A 21 -21.54 39.77 19.84
C GLU A 21 -22.00 38.30 19.99
N LYS A 22 -21.11 37.41 20.46
CA LYS A 22 -21.41 36.01 20.76
C LYS A 22 -21.87 35.81 22.21
N GLY A 23 -21.97 36.89 22.99
CA GLY A 23 -22.33 36.85 24.41
C GLY A 23 -21.16 36.51 25.35
N VAL A 24 -19.93 36.39 24.86
CA VAL A 24 -18.77 36.03 25.69
C VAL A 24 -18.37 37.22 26.55
N PHE A 25 -18.24 37.00 27.86
CA PHE A 25 -17.84 38.02 28.82
C PHE A 25 -16.46 38.61 28.48
N THR A 26 -16.39 39.93 28.35
CA THR A 26 -15.17 40.66 27.97
C THR A 26 -14.59 41.53 29.08
N GLY A 27 -15.38 41.87 30.10
CA GLY A 27 -14.89 42.63 31.24
C GLY A 27 -15.97 43.29 32.08
N THR A 28 -15.54 43.79 33.24
CA THR A 28 -16.38 44.53 34.18
C THR A 28 -15.95 45.99 34.23
N PHE A 29 -16.91 46.91 34.15
CA PHE A 29 -16.65 48.35 34.16
C PHE A 29 -17.61 49.04 35.11
N ASN A 30 -17.13 50.09 35.79
CA ASN A 30 -18.00 51.01 36.51
C ASN A 30 -18.44 52.12 35.54
N TYR A 31 -19.72 52.12 35.17
CA TYR A 31 -20.26 52.98 34.13
C TYR A 31 -21.19 54.05 34.72
N CYS A 32 -20.99 55.30 34.30
CA CYS A 32 -21.91 56.38 34.63
C CYS A 32 -23.05 56.40 33.60
N VAL A 33 -24.27 56.08 34.02
CA VAL A 33 -25.48 56.18 33.21
C VAL A 33 -26.01 57.62 33.29
N PRO A 34 -26.04 58.38 32.16
CA PRO A 34 -26.62 59.71 32.13
C PRO A 34 -28.13 59.76 32.49
N PRO A 35 -28.64 60.91 32.94
CA PRO A 35 -30.08 61.13 33.10
C PRO A 35 -30.87 60.78 31.83
N GLY A 36 -31.96 60.03 31.98
CA GLY A 36 -32.88 59.69 30.89
C GLY A 36 -32.37 58.67 29.87
N THR A 37 -31.19 58.06 30.06
CA THR A 37 -30.63 57.06 29.12
C THR A 37 -30.61 55.65 29.73
N GLY A 38 -30.47 54.64 28.86
CA GLY A 38 -30.35 53.23 29.23
C GLY A 38 -28.90 52.77 29.37
N LEU A 39 -28.74 51.47 29.57
CA LEU A 39 -27.45 50.79 29.51
C LEU A 39 -26.90 50.77 28.07
N PRO A 40 -25.57 50.78 27.87
CA PRO A 40 -24.96 50.51 26.57
C PRO A 40 -25.40 49.16 25.99
N ALA A 41 -25.25 49.00 24.68
CA ALA A 41 -25.42 47.70 24.03
C ALA A 41 -24.41 46.67 24.58
N ASN A 42 -24.78 45.39 24.53
CA ASN A 42 -23.96 44.26 24.94
C ASN A 42 -23.40 44.33 26.37
N CYS A 43 -24.22 44.83 27.30
CA CYS A 43 -23.91 44.79 28.72
C CYS A 43 -25.13 44.45 29.58
N THR A 44 -24.87 44.00 30.80
CA THR A 44 -25.89 43.69 31.81
C THR A 44 -25.41 44.13 33.20
N THR A 45 -26.34 44.37 34.12
CA THR A 45 -26.04 44.61 35.54
C THR A 45 -25.97 43.32 36.35
N VAL A 46 -26.31 42.17 35.75
CA VAL A 46 -26.17 40.86 36.38
C VAL A 46 -24.67 40.51 36.45
N PRO A 47 -24.10 40.25 37.65
CA PRO A 47 -22.68 39.98 37.78
C PRO A 47 -22.21 38.71 37.07
N CYS A 48 -21.07 38.82 36.38
CA CYS A 48 -20.30 37.69 35.85
C CYS A 48 -18.97 37.58 36.61
N GLN A 49 -18.70 36.42 37.20
CA GLN A 49 -17.43 36.11 37.86
C GLN A 49 -17.06 34.66 37.54
N PRO A 50 -16.59 34.37 36.31
CA PRO A 50 -16.19 33.02 35.97
C PRO A 50 -14.97 32.62 36.81
N LYS A 51 -14.92 31.35 37.21
CA LYS A 51 -13.75 30.79 37.90
C LYS A 51 -12.56 30.69 36.94
N SER A 52 -11.34 30.55 37.48
CA SER A 52 -10.17 30.25 36.66
C SER A 52 -10.41 29.02 35.77
N GLY A 53 -10.05 29.11 34.49
CA GLY A 53 -10.32 28.07 33.48
C GLY A 53 -11.76 28.04 32.97
N MET A 54 -12.59 29.04 33.28
CA MET A 54 -13.96 29.14 32.79
C MET A 54 -14.21 30.51 32.13
N ALA A 55 -15.17 30.56 31.21
CA ALA A 55 -15.69 31.77 30.61
C ALA A 55 -17.17 31.95 30.91
N GLY A 56 -17.63 33.20 30.98
CA GLY A 56 -19.05 33.53 31.07
C GLY A 56 -19.64 33.78 29.68
N VAL A 57 -20.80 33.21 29.38
CA VAL A 57 -21.55 33.45 28.14
C VAL A 57 -22.96 33.90 28.50
N TRP A 58 -23.33 35.10 28.05
CA TRP A 58 -24.64 35.69 28.27
C TRP A 58 -25.67 35.08 27.33
N ASP A 59 -26.79 34.56 27.87
CA ASP A 59 -27.88 33.96 27.08
C ASP A 59 -29.06 34.92 26.82
N GLY A 60 -28.92 36.19 27.20
CA GLY A 60 -29.98 37.19 27.16
C GLY A 60 -30.68 37.42 28.51
N GLN A 61 -30.57 36.48 29.46
CA GLN A 61 -31.19 36.58 30.78
C GLN A 61 -30.23 36.31 31.94
N LYS A 62 -29.28 35.39 31.75
CA LYS A 62 -28.32 34.97 32.76
C LYS A 62 -26.97 34.60 32.13
N TRP A 63 -25.96 34.51 32.99
CA TRP A 63 -24.65 34.00 32.63
C TRP A 63 -24.66 32.47 32.68
N ARG A 64 -24.23 31.83 31.58
CA ARG A 64 -23.79 30.44 31.57
C ARG A 64 -22.28 30.40 31.77
N THR A 65 -21.79 29.45 32.54
CA THR A 65 -20.36 29.24 32.74
C THR A 65 -19.93 28.02 31.94
N VAL A 66 -18.96 28.20 31.04
CA VAL A 66 -18.43 27.15 30.16
C VAL A 66 -16.92 27.02 30.37
N PRO A 67 -16.31 25.83 30.14
CA PRO A 67 -14.87 25.69 30.16
C PRO A 67 -14.21 26.68 29.19
N ASP A 68 -13.15 27.33 29.64
CA ASP A 68 -12.32 28.17 28.79
C ASP A 68 -11.09 27.38 28.37
N LEU A 69 -11.18 26.78 27.19
CA LEU A 69 -10.10 25.98 26.63
C LEU A 69 -9.11 26.82 25.82
N ARG A 70 -9.26 28.16 25.76
CA ARG A 70 -8.35 29.01 24.98
C ARG A 70 -6.91 28.90 25.50
N GLY A 71 -5.96 28.81 24.58
CA GLY A 71 -4.55 28.57 24.89
C GLY A 71 -4.21 27.10 25.17
N VAL A 72 -5.20 26.20 25.28
CA VAL A 72 -4.94 24.76 25.38
C VAL A 72 -4.36 24.26 24.06
N GLU A 73 -3.26 23.53 24.17
CA GLU A 73 -2.61 22.84 23.06
C GLU A 73 -3.22 21.45 22.85
N TYR A 74 -3.33 21.06 21.59
CA TYR A 74 -3.74 19.71 21.20
C TYR A 74 -3.07 19.35 19.86
N TRP A 75 -3.12 18.08 19.50
CA TRP A 75 -2.47 17.56 18.30
C TRP A 75 -3.44 16.73 17.46
N ASP A 76 -3.11 16.54 16.18
CA ASP A 76 -3.70 15.45 15.39
C ASP A 76 -2.97 14.12 15.65
N SER A 77 -3.40 13.06 14.97
CA SER A 77 -2.78 11.73 15.09
C SER A 77 -1.34 11.65 14.58
N HIS A 78 -0.83 12.68 13.88
CA HIS A 78 0.52 12.71 13.32
C HIS A 78 1.45 13.67 14.07
N GLY A 79 0.97 14.28 15.16
CA GLY A 79 1.75 15.20 15.99
C GLY A 79 1.76 16.65 15.49
N THR A 80 0.88 17.01 14.55
CA THR A 80 0.70 18.43 14.16
C THR A 80 0.09 19.19 15.33
N ARG A 81 0.73 20.27 15.77
CA ARG A 81 0.30 21.07 16.92
C ARG A 81 -0.78 22.09 16.53
N PHE A 82 -1.81 22.18 17.36
CA PHE A 82 -2.88 23.15 17.33
C PHE A 82 -3.02 23.86 18.68
N ILE A 83 -3.63 25.04 18.67
CA ILE A 83 -3.94 25.81 19.88
C ILE A 83 -5.38 26.32 19.75
N VAL A 84 -6.15 26.21 20.82
CA VAL A 84 -7.51 26.78 20.86
C VAL A 84 -7.42 28.31 20.95
N LEU A 85 -7.92 29.01 19.93
CA LEU A 85 -7.89 30.48 19.86
C LEU A 85 -9.21 31.13 20.27
N GLU A 86 -10.32 30.45 20.06
CA GLU A 86 -11.67 30.94 20.37
C GLU A 86 -12.32 30.08 21.45
N LEU A 87 -13.40 30.59 22.03
CA LEU A 87 -14.18 29.83 23.00
C LEU A 87 -14.92 28.70 22.28
N ILE A 88 -14.61 27.46 22.64
CA ILE A 88 -15.24 26.24 22.13
C ILE A 88 -15.80 25.43 23.30
N ASP A 89 -16.87 24.68 23.05
CA ASP A 89 -17.51 23.87 24.10
C ASP A 89 -16.67 22.64 24.49
N ALA A 90 -15.96 22.05 23.52
CA ALA A 90 -15.08 20.90 23.70
C ALA A 90 -14.02 20.86 22.59
N LEU A 91 -12.91 20.15 22.84
CA LEU A 91 -11.96 19.79 21.80
C LEU A 91 -12.63 18.84 20.78
N PRO A 92 -12.20 18.84 19.51
CA PRO A 92 -12.65 17.85 18.54
C PRO A 92 -12.41 16.41 19.00
N ASP A 93 -13.25 15.46 18.57
CA ASP A 93 -13.12 14.04 18.96
C ASP A 93 -11.79 13.40 18.53
N TRP A 94 -11.15 13.92 17.48
CA TRP A 94 -9.85 13.47 17.00
C TRP A 94 -8.67 14.10 17.75
N ALA A 95 -8.92 15.07 18.62
CA ALA A 95 -7.86 15.83 19.29
C ALA A 95 -7.09 14.97 20.28
N VAL A 96 -5.78 14.90 20.08
CA VAL A 96 -4.85 14.28 21.01
C VAL A 96 -4.39 15.34 22.01
N THR A 97 -4.50 15.06 23.31
CA THR A 97 -4.07 15.98 24.39
C THR A 97 -2.75 15.56 25.04
N VAL A 98 -2.23 14.39 24.66
CA VAL A 98 -0.90 13.92 25.06
C VAL A 98 0.12 14.52 24.10
N ALA A 99 1.06 15.31 24.61
CA ALA A 99 2.10 15.89 23.78
C ALA A 99 2.93 14.79 23.08
N PRO A 100 3.21 14.91 21.77
CA PRO A 100 4.06 13.97 21.06
C PRO A 100 5.50 14.01 21.58
N PRO A 101 6.22 12.88 21.63
CA PRO A 101 7.65 12.88 21.87
C PRO A 101 8.40 13.54 20.70
N VAL A 102 9.71 13.71 20.84
CA VAL A 102 10.58 14.11 19.72
C VAL A 102 10.98 12.83 18.97
N PRO A 103 10.60 12.64 17.71
CA PRO A 103 10.99 11.45 16.95
C PRO A 103 12.49 11.47 16.64
N ALA A 104 13.08 10.29 16.51
CA ALA A 104 14.42 10.13 15.97
C ALA A 104 14.47 10.60 14.50
N LEU A 105 15.67 10.93 14.02
CA LEU A 105 15.86 11.40 12.66
C LEU A 105 15.40 10.35 11.64
N GLY A 106 14.46 10.71 10.78
CA GLY A 106 13.88 9.82 9.76
C GLY A 106 12.67 9.01 10.23
N ASN A 107 12.26 9.14 11.49
CA ASN A 107 11.04 8.53 12.00
C ASN A 107 9.87 9.52 11.99
N VAL A 108 8.65 8.98 11.95
CA VAL A 108 7.38 9.70 12.09
C VAL A 108 6.61 9.21 13.31
N LEU A 109 5.61 9.98 13.74
CA LEU A 109 4.78 9.66 14.89
C LEU A 109 3.36 9.34 14.45
N LEU A 110 2.77 8.30 15.05
CA LEU A 110 1.36 7.96 14.92
C LEU A 110 0.74 7.78 16.31
N PHE A 111 -0.30 8.55 16.62
CA PHE A 111 -1.09 8.34 17.82
C PHE A 111 -2.13 7.25 17.55
N LYS A 112 -2.02 6.11 18.24
CA LYS A 112 -2.93 4.96 18.12
C LYS A 112 -3.16 4.33 19.49
N GLU A 113 -4.40 3.96 19.77
CA GLU A 113 -4.78 3.25 21.01
C GLU A 113 -4.34 3.97 22.30
N GLY A 114 -4.31 5.30 22.28
CA GLY A 114 -3.98 6.12 23.45
C GLY A 114 -2.48 6.36 23.67
N ALA A 115 -1.61 5.93 22.76
CA ALA A 115 -0.17 6.12 22.85
C ALA A 115 0.44 6.62 21.53
N TRP A 116 1.57 7.32 21.64
CA TRP A 116 2.41 7.68 20.51
C TRP A 116 3.28 6.50 20.12
N LEU A 117 3.14 6.05 18.87
CA LEU A 117 4.02 5.09 18.23
C LEU A 117 5.03 5.86 17.38
N GLU A 118 6.30 5.49 17.50
CA GLU A 118 7.35 5.97 16.62
C GLU A 118 7.59 4.93 15.52
N LEU A 119 7.45 5.35 14.27
CA LEU A 119 7.55 4.51 13.09
C LEU A 119 8.70 4.99 12.22
N THR A 120 9.46 4.08 11.64
CA THR A 120 10.39 4.44 10.57
C THR A 120 9.62 4.65 9.28
N ASP A 121 9.89 5.76 8.58
CA ASP A 121 9.31 5.99 7.26
C ASP A 121 9.88 4.97 6.26
N GLN A 122 9.02 4.04 5.87
CA GLN A 122 9.32 2.98 4.91
C GLN A 122 8.55 3.20 3.59
N THR A 123 8.06 4.41 3.31
CA THR A 123 7.23 4.71 2.13
C THR A 123 7.88 4.23 0.84
N GLY A 124 7.12 3.50 0.02
CA GLY A 124 7.59 2.96 -1.26
C GLY A 124 8.45 1.70 -1.15
N THR A 125 8.86 1.29 0.05
CA THR A 125 9.54 0.00 0.24
C THR A 125 8.58 -1.16 0.00
N THR A 126 9.14 -2.31 -0.38
CA THR A 126 8.36 -3.52 -0.68
C THR A 126 8.23 -4.37 0.57
N TYR A 127 7.02 -4.84 0.83
CA TYR A 127 6.73 -5.86 1.83
C TYR A 127 5.93 -7.01 1.18
N TYR A 128 5.89 -8.15 1.84
CA TYR A 128 5.37 -9.39 1.29
C TYR A 128 4.30 -9.97 2.22
N SER A 129 3.23 -10.49 1.63
CA SER A 129 2.23 -11.33 2.30
C SER A 129 2.75 -12.74 2.56
N ALA A 130 2.00 -13.55 3.30
CA ALA A 130 2.44 -14.89 3.65
C ALA A 130 2.61 -15.85 2.47
N ASP A 131 1.95 -15.59 1.34
CA ASP A 131 2.07 -16.32 0.07
C ASP A 131 3.08 -15.70 -0.90
N GLY A 132 3.86 -14.70 -0.45
CA GLY A 132 4.91 -14.07 -1.25
C GLY A 132 4.44 -12.97 -2.20
N GLN A 133 3.18 -12.53 -2.11
CA GLN A 133 2.70 -11.40 -2.90
C GLN A 133 3.39 -10.09 -2.47
N ALA A 134 3.97 -9.39 -3.43
CA ALA A 134 4.63 -8.11 -3.20
C ALA A 134 3.62 -6.96 -3.12
N HIS A 135 3.83 -6.08 -2.14
CA HIS A 135 3.07 -4.86 -1.90
C HIS A 135 4.03 -3.70 -1.62
N GLN A 136 3.56 -2.46 -1.76
CA GLN A 136 4.33 -1.27 -1.44
C GLN A 136 3.75 -0.54 -0.25
N VAL A 137 4.62 -0.06 0.63
CA VAL A 137 4.23 0.81 1.75
C VAL A 137 3.66 2.12 1.18
N PRO A 138 2.38 2.44 1.45
CA PRO A 138 1.70 3.56 0.82
C PRO A 138 2.09 4.93 1.39
N ASP A 139 2.43 4.99 2.67
CA ASP A 139 2.74 6.21 3.40
C ASP A 139 3.61 5.94 4.64
N ALA A 140 4.10 7.01 5.26
CA ALA A 140 5.06 6.94 6.36
C ALA A 140 4.46 6.41 7.67
N TRP A 141 3.14 6.42 7.83
CA TRP A 141 2.44 5.98 9.04
C TRP A 141 1.92 4.53 8.95
N PHE A 142 2.31 3.82 7.90
CA PHE A 142 1.94 2.43 7.69
C PHE A 142 2.51 1.52 8.78
N ILE A 143 1.63 0.75 9.40
CA ILE A 143 2.01 -0.34 10.32
C ILE A 143 1.90 -1.64 9.54
N LEU A 144 3.00 -2.40 9.50
CA LEU A 144 3.04 -3.70 8.86
C LEU A 144 1.98 -4.63 9.52
N PRO A 145 1.02 -5.19 8.75
CA PRO A 145 0.03 -6.10 9.30
C PRO A 145 0.66 -7.41 9.79
N GLU A 146 -0.06 -8.11 10.67
CA GLU A 146 0.35 -9.44 11.13
C GLU A 146 0.42 -10.44 9.95
N GLY A 147 1.44 -11.29 9.95
CA GLY A 147 1.67 -12.28 8.88
C GLY A 147 2.35 -11.72 7.62
N TYR A 148 2.74 -10.43 7.61
CA TYR A 148 3.53 -9.83 6.54
C TYR A 148 4.99 -9.65 6.98
N THR A 149 5.88 -9.49 6.00
CA THR A 149 7.32 -9.30 6.25
C THR A 149 7.96 -8.36 5.22
N PHE A 150 9.01 -7.65 5.62
CA PHE A 150 9.87 -6.89 4.69
C PHE A 150 10.95 -7.78 4.04
N ILE A 151 11.05 -9.04 4.45
CA ILE A 151 12.02 -10.00 3.93
C ILE A 151 11.44 -10.63 2.67
N PRO A 152 12.10 -10.56 1.50
CA PRO A 152 11.61 -11.19 0.28
C PRO A 152 11.65 -12.72 0.36
N PRO A 153 10.69 -13.44 -0.27
CA PRO A 153 10.82 -14.88 -0.45
C PRO A 153 12.02 -15.20 -1.34
N GLY A 154 12.69 -16.31 -1.06
CA GLY A 154 13.84 -16.79 -1.84
C GLY A 154 13.40 -17.58 -3.08
N THR A 155 12.24 -18.24 -3.02
CA THR A 155 11.68 -19.02 -4.13
C THR A 155 10.19 -18.74 -4.33
N PRO A 156 9.63 -19.01 -5.52
CA PRO A 156 8.19 -18.92 -5.76
C PRO A 156 7.34 -19.92 -4.96
N PHE A 157 7.97 -20.84 -4.24
CA PHE A 157 7.32 -21.89 -3.46
C PHE A 157 7.39 -21.61 -1.95
N ASP A 158 7.92 -20.45 -1.55
CA ASP A 158 8.06 -20.10 -0.15
C ASP A 158 6.74 -19.60 0.43
N HIS A 159 6.50 -19.97 1.69
CA HIS A 159 5.40 -19.48 2.51
C HIS A 159 5.94 -18.93 3.84
N TRP A 160 5.46 -17.76 4.27
CA TRP A 160 5.88 -17.14 5.52
C TRP A 160 5.17 -17.80 6.71
N ASP A 161 5.91 -18.33 7.66
CA ASP A 161 5.33 -18.97 8.85
C ASP A 161 5.08 -18.01 10.03
N GLY A 162 5.39 -16.72 9.84
CA GLY A 162 5.38 -15.70 10.88
C GLY A 162 6.79 -15.29 11.34
N THR A 163 7.80 -16.13 11.08
CA THR A 163 9.18 -15.93 11.52
C THR A 163 10.21 -16.07 10.39
N GLU A 164 10.01 -17.02 9.49
CA GLU A 164 10.88 -17.25 8.34
C GLU A 164 10.11 -17.77 7.12
N TRP A 165 10.77 -17.74 5.97
CA TRP A 165 10.25 -18.31 4.74
C TRP A 165 10.49 -19.83 4.73
N VAL A 166 9.43 -20.61 4.56
CA VAL A 166 9.48 -22.06 4.46
C VAL A 166 9.14 -22.47 3.03
N THR A 167 10.09 -23.10 2.33
CA THR A 167 9.90 -23.57 0.96
C THR A 167 9.05 -24.84 0.91
N ASP A 168 8.00 -24.84 0.10
CA ASP A 168 7.28 -26.05 -0.28
C ASP A 168 8.14 -26.89 -1.26
N ILE A 169 8.93 -27.79 -0.67
CA ILE A 169 9.82 -28.69 -1.40
C ILE A 169 9.04 -29.60 -2.36
N LEU A 170 7.81 -30.00 -2.01
CA LEU A 170 7.01 -30.88 -2.87
C LEU A 170 6.52 -30.11 -4.10
N ALA A 171 6.02 -28.88 -3.91
CA ALA A 171 5.63 -28.02 -5.02
C ALA A 171 6.82 -27.67 -5.93
N GLN A 172 7.98 -27.36 -5.34
CA GLN A 172 9.20 -27.08 -6.09
C GLN A 172 9.64 -28.28 -6.94
N GLN A 173 9.66 -29.49 -6.35
CA GLN A 173 10.02 -30.71 -7.08
C GLN A 173 9.00 -31.05 -8.17
N ALA A 174 7.71 -30.85 -7.92
CA ALA A 174 6.67 -31.06 -8.92
C ALA A 174 6.82 -30.11 -10.12
N ALA A 175 7.13 -28.84 -9.88
CA ALA A 175 7.38 -27.87 -10.95
C ALA A 175 8.62 -28.25 -11.78
N GLN A 176 9.72 -28.64 -11.12
CA GLN A 176 10.93 -29.11 -11.80
C GLN A 176 10.66 -30.36 -12.65
N ALA A 177 9.88 -31.32 -12.13
CA ALA A 177 9.51 -32.53 -12.86
C ALA A 177 8.63 -32.21 -14.08
N GLN A 178 7.73 -31.24 -13.97
CA GLN A 178 6.90 -30.79 -15.08
C GLN A 178 7.74 -30.11 -16.16
N GLU A 179 8.63 -29.18 -15.79
CA GLU A 179 9.54 -28.53 -16.74
C GLU A 179 10.44 -29.55 -17.46
N ALA A 180 10.96 -30.54 -16.74
CA ALA A 180 11.76 -31.61 -17.33
C ALA A 180 10.92 -32.46 -18.32
N ALA A 181 9.68 -32.78 -17.98
CA ALA A 181 8.78 -33.52 -18.86
C ALA A 181 8.42 -32.71 -20.13
N GLU A 182 8.20 -31.40 -20.01
CA GLU A 182 7.94 -30.51 -21.13
C GLU A 182 9.17 -30.40 -22.05
N GLN A 183 10.37 -30.24 -21.49
CA GLN A 183 11.62 -30.24 -22.25
C GLN A 183 11.83 -31.57 -23.01
N GLN A 184 11.56 -32.71 -22.35
CA GLN A 184 11.65 -34.01 -23.00
C GLN A 184 10.64 -34.16 -24.14
N ALA A 185 9.40 -33.71 -23.94
CA ALA A 185 8.36 -33.74 -24.98
C ALA A 185 8.74 -32.86 -26.19
N GLN A 186 9.33 -31.68 -25.94
CA GLN A 186 9.83 -30.82 -27.00
C GLN A 186 11.00 -31.46 -27.76
N ALA A 187 11.97 -32.04 -27.05
CA ALA A 187 13.10 -32.74 -27.65
C ALA A 187 12.65 -33.91 -28.53
N LEU A 188 11.65 -34.69 -28.07
CA LEU A 188 11.02 -35.75 -28.84
C LEU A 188 10.35 -35.23 -30.12
N SER A 189 9.59 -34.14 -30.02
CA SER A 189 8.94 -33.52 -31.17
C SER A 189 9.96 -33.05 -32.21
N GLN A 190 11.03 -32.39 -31.77
CA GLN A 190 12.13 -31.94 -32.64
C GLN A 190 12.83 -33.13 -33.30
N ALA A 191 13.13 -34.18 -32.54
CA ALA A 191 13.74 -35.40 -33.07
C ALA A 191 12.84 -36.09 -34.11
N GLN A 192 11.53 -36.14 -33.87
CA GLN A 192 10.56 -36.66 -34.83
C GLN A 192 10.56 -35.85 -36.14
N GLN A 193 10.58 -34.52 -36.03
CA GLN A 193 10.64 -33.61 -37.19
C GLN A 193 11.95 -33.78 -37.96
N GLN A 194 13.09 -33.84 -37.27
CA GLN A 194 14.39 -34.05 -37.88
C GLN A 194 14.46 -35.40 -38.62
N ARG A 195 14.01 -36.48 -37.98
CA ARG A 195 13.93 -37.80 -38.65
C ARG A 195 13.07 -37.74 -39.90
N LYS A 196 11.92 -37.05 -39.84
CA LYS A 196 11.03 -36.90 -41.00
C LYS A 196 11.72 -36.14 -42.14
N ALA A 197 12.42 -35.05 -41.83
CA ALA A 197 13.15 -34.26 -42.82
C ALA A 197 14.29 -35.07 -43.48
N LEU A 198 15.12 -35.75 -42.67
CA LEU A 198 16.21 -36.58 -43.17
C LEU A 198 15.71 -37.76 -44.03
N ARG A 199 14.58 -38.36 -43.66
CA ARG A 199 13.95 -39.41 -44.48
C ARG A 199 13.42 -38.86 -45.79
N ALA A 200 12.77 -37.69 -45.77
CA ALA A 200 12.29 -37.05 -47.00
C ALA A 200 13.45 -36.71 -47.96
N GLN A 201 14.57 -36.22 -47.42
CA GLN A 201 15.79 -35.98 -48.20
C GLN A 201 16.35 -37.27 -48.80
N ALA A 202 16.43 -38.34 -47.99
CA ALA A 202 16.88 -39.65 -48.47
C ALA A 202 15.95 -40.23 -49.53
N ASP A 203 14.63 -40.10 -49.36
CA ASP A 203 13.63 -40.54 -50.34
C ASP A 203 13.81 -39.82 -51.68
N GLN A 204 14.03 -38.50 -51.65
CA GLN A 204 14.31 -37.72 -52.86
C GLN A 204 15.56 -38.23 -53.59
N GLN A 205 16.69 -38.40 -52.87
CA GLN A 205 17.94 -38.89 -53.46
C GLN A 205 17.81 -40.30 -54.03
N ILE A 206 17.06 -41.18 -53.35
CA ILE A 206 16.78 -42.54 -53.82
C ILE A 206 15.98 -42.50 -55.13
N THR A 207 14.92 -41.69 -55.20
CA THR A 207 14.11 -41.56 -56.42
C THR A 207 14.93 -41.05 -57.60
N GLU A 208 15.73 -39.99 -57.42
CA GLU A 208 16.59 -39.44 -58.48
C GLU A 208 17.58 -40.49 -59.03
N LEU A 209 18.20 -41.29 -58.15
CA LEU A 209 19.13 -42.36 -58.54
C LEU A 209 18.43 -43.56 -59.18
N GLU A 210 17.26 -43.96 -58.67
CA GLU A 210 16.45 -45.05 -59.26
C GLU A 210 15.98 -44.69 -60.67
N ASP A 211 15.55 -43.45 -60.89
CA ASP A 211 15.15 -42.96 -62.21
C ASP A 211 16.33 -42.94 -63.19
N ALA A 212 17.52 -42.47 -62.77
CA ALA A 212 18.72 -42.47 -63.60
C ALA A 212 19.12 -43.88 -64.05
N ILE A 213 19.05 -44.86 -63.14
CA ILE A 213 19.31 -46.27 -63.44
C ILE A 213 18.25 -46.84 -64.37
N ALA A 214 16.96 -46.58 -64.10
CA ALA A 214 15.85 -47.08 -64.90
C ALA A 214 15.85 -46.55 -66.34
N LEU A 215 16.27 -45.30 -66.53
CA LEU A 215 16.39 -44.64 -67.83
C LEU A 215 17.71 -44.97 -68.56
N GLY A 216 18.62 -45.72 -67.94
CA GLY A 216 19.93 -46.03 -68.49
C GLY A 216 20.89 -44.82 -68.56
N MET A 217 20.61 -43.78 -67.77
CA MET A 217 21.37 -42.52 -67.69
C MET A 217 22.31 -42.46 -66.46
N GLN A 218 22.58 -43.60 -65.84
CA GLN A 218 23.42 -43.71 -64.64
C GLN A 218 24.87 -43.27 -64.90
N GLN A 219 25.49 -42.68 -63.87
CA GLN A 219 26.91 -42.36 -63.82
C GLN A 219 27.68 -43.42 -63.01
N ASP A 220 29.01 -43.40 -63.11
CA ASP A 220 29.87 -44.26 -62.30
C ASP A 220 29.61 -44.01 -60.80
N GLY A 221 29.35 -45.09 -60.05
CA GLY A 221 29.07 -45.03 -58.62
C GLY A 221 27.60 -44.79 -58.22
N ASP A 222 26.67 -44.60 -59.16
CA ASP A 222 25.23 -44.38 -58.84
C ASP A 222 24.62 -45.53 -58.06
N ALA A 223 24.96 -46.78 -58.40
CA ALA A 223 24.47 -47.97 -57.72
C ALA A 223 24.99 -48.07 -56.26
N GLU A 224 26.24 -47.65 -56.02
CA GLU A 224 26.84 -47.60 -54.68
C GLU A 224 26.17 -46.51 -53.83
N ARG A 225 25.98 -45.31 -54.40
CA ARG A 225 25.25 -44.20 -53.73
C ARG A 225 23.81 -44.59 -53.43
N LEU A 226 23.11 -45.26 -54.35
CA LEU A 226 21.75 -45.74 -54.13
C LEU A 226 21.68 -46.71 -52.95
N THR A 227 22.66 -47.61 -52.86
CA THR A 227 22.77 -48.57 -51.74
C THR A 227 23.06 -47.84 -50.42
N ALA A 228 23.94 -46.83 -50.44
CA ALA A 228 24.27 -46.03 -49.27
C ALA A 228 23.04 -45.22 -48.77
N TRP A 229 22.30 -44.55 -49.67
CA TRP A 229 21.07 -43.82 -49.32
C TRP A 229 19.95 -44.73 -48.80
N LYS A 230 19.76 -45.91 -49.40
CA LYS A 230 18.81 -46.92 -48.89
C LYS A 230 19.20 -47.40 -47.49
N THR A 231 20.49 -47.64 -47.26
CA THR A 231 21.03 -48.01 -45.94
C THR A 231 20.78 -46.90 -44.93
N TYR A 232 21.12 -45.66 -45.27
CA TYR A 232 20.88 -44.47 -44.45
C TYR A 232 19.40 -44.31 -44.06
N ARG A 233 18.46 -44.42 -45.01
CA ARG A 233 17.02 -44.35 -44.74
C ARG A 233 16.53 -45.44 -43.78
N VAL A 234 17.09 -46.65 -43.87
CA VAL A 234 16.77 -47.75 -42.94
C VAL A 234 17.34 -47.45 -41.55
N LEU A 235 18.57 -46.95 -41.46
CA LEU A 235 19.19 -46.55 -40.18
C LEU A 235 18.36 -45.47 -39.48
N LEU A 236 17.93 -44.43 -40.21
CA LEU A 236 17.03 -43.40 -39.68
C LEU A 236 15.74 -43.97 -39.08
N GLY A 237 15.17 -45.01 -39.70
CA GLY A 237 13.94 -45.66 -39.22
C GLY A 237 14.12 -46.45 -37.92
N ARG A 238 15.36 -46.84 -37.58
CA ARG A 238 15.70 -47.63 -36.39
C ARG A 238 16.11 -46.80 -35.18
N ILE A 239 16.27 -45.49 -35.35
CA ILE A 239 16.65 -44.59 -34.25
C ILE A 239 15.56 -44.60 -33.19
N ASP A 240 15.96 -44.87 -31.95
CA ASP A 240 15.14 -44.64 -30.77
C ASP A 240 15.12 -43.14 -30.47
N LEU A 241 13.94 -42.53 -30.55
CA LEU A 241 13.79 -41.10 -30.30
C LEU A 241 13.71 -40.80 -28.80
N GLN A 242 13.53 -41.80 -27.93
CA GLN A 242 13.44 -41.60 -26.47
C GLN A 242 14.72 -41.05 -25.85
N THR A 243 15.85 -41.15 -26.55
CA THR A 243 17.13 -40.60 -26.09
C THR A 243 17.32 -39.12 -26.46
N ALA A 244 16.33 -38.47 -27.07
CA ALA A 244 16.38 -37.04 -27.35
C ALA A 244 16.64 -36.23 -26.06
N PRO A 245 17.46 -35.15 -26.11
CA PRO A 245 18.12 -34.58 -27.30
C PRO A 245 19.43 -35.29 -27.70
N ALA A 246 19.93 -36.24 -26.91
CA ALA A 246 21.17 -36.98 -27.16
C ALA A 246 20.97 -38.14 -28.16
N ILE A 247 20.58 -37.81 -29.40
CA ILE A 247 20.45 -38.77 -30.49
C ILE A 247 21.71 -38.73 -31.36
N ASP A 248 22.30 -39.90 -31.58
CA ASP A 248 23.37 -40.09 -32.58
C ASP A 248 22.75 -40.34 -33.95
N TRP A 249 22.71 -39.30 -34.78
CA TRP A 249 22.15 -39.38 -36.12
C TRP A 249 23.17 -40.05 -37.07
N PRO A 250 22.74 -40.99 -37.93
CA PRO A 250 23.62 -41.59 -38.91
C PRO A 250 24.23 -40.50 -39.81
N VAL A 251 25.46 -40.73 -40.27
CA VAL A 251 26.14 -39.83 -41.20
C VAL A 251 25.45 -39.92 -42.57
N MET A 252 25.20 -38.76 -43.15
CA MET A 252 24.61 -38.65 -44.48
C MET A 252 25.61 -39.17 -45.55
N PRO A 253 25.18 -40.02 -46.51
CA PRO A 253 26.02 -40.55 -47.58
C PRO A 253 26.58 -39.51 -48.56
#